data_AF-A0A9E3EZC8-F1
#
_entry.id   AF-A0A9E3EZC8-F1
#
_cell.length_a   1.000
_cell.length_b   1.000
_cell.length_c   1.000
_cell.angle_alpha   90.00
_cell.angle_beta   90.00
_cell.angle_gamma   90.00
#
_symmetry.space_group_name_H-M   'P 1'
#
loop_
_entity.id
_entity.type
_entity.pdbx_description
1 polymer ?
#
loop_
_entity_poly.entity_id
_entity_poly.type
_entity_poly.pdbx_seq_one_letter_code
_entity_poly.pdbx_strand_id
1 'polypeptide(L)'
;TDLLTQKATELGVAALRPVITERTIAARVNTARLKAIAVEAAEQSERLIVPEIQAPLPLAGLLASWPAGRTLYAAVERGPAPPLAPTSAPAGLLVGPEGGFTDRELDALARHTSVSVASLGPRILRAETAAIAGLALLQAPGGR
;
A
#
# COMPACT_ATOMS: atom_id res chain seq x y z
N THR A 1 6.23 -4.97 9.64
CA THR A 1 6.61 -3.71 8.95
C THR A 1 7.96 -3.81 8.27
N ASP A 2 8.95 -4.44 8.91
CA ASP A 2 10.32 -4.53 8.37
C ASP A 2 10.36 -5.34 7.07
N LEU A 3 9.76 -6.54 7.08
CA LEU A 3 9.63 -7.38 5.89
C LEU A 3 8.90 -6.64 4.76
N LEU A 4 7.79 -5.97 5.08
CA LEU A 4 7.04 -5.15 4.12
C LEU A 4 7.93 -4.06 3.51
N THR A 5 8.72 -3.36 4.31
CA THR A 5 9.60 -2.26 3.84
C THR A 5 10.69 -2.78 2.91
N GLN A 6 11.32 -3.90 3.29
CA GLN A 6 12.33 -4.57 2.47
C GLN A 6 11.73 -5.00 1.13
N LYS A 7 10.62 -5.75 1.13
CA LYS A 7 10.02 -6.30 -0.08
C LYS A 7 9.35 -5.25 -0.96
N ALA A 8 8.74 -4.22 -0.38
CA ALA A 8 8.24 -3.11 -1.17
C ALA A 8 9.38 -2.37 -1.87
N THR A 9 10.53 -2.23 -1.21
CA THR A 9 11.74 -1.70 -1.83
C THR A 9 12.23 -2.59 -2.96
N GLU A 10 12.32 -3.91 -2.79
CA GLU A 10 12.69 -4.81 -3.90
C GLU A 10 11.69 -4.71 -5.07
N LEU A 11 10.39 -4.55 -4.79
CA LEU A 11 9.30 -4.44 -5.76
C LEU A 11 9.13 -3.04 -6.38
N GLY A 12 10.12 -2.17 -6.27
CA GLY A 12 10.16 -0.96 -7.08
C GLY A 12 9.30 0.20 -6.59
N VAL A 13 8.81 0.20 -5.34
CA VAL A 13 8.05 1.36 -4.84
C VAL A 13 8.92 2.64 -4.87
N ALA A 14 8.27 3.77 -5.11
CA ALA A 14 8.91 5.09 -5.08
C ALA A 14 8.84 5.74 -3.70
N ALA A 15 7.78 5.44 -2.93
CA ALA A 15 7.59 5.95 -1.58
C ALA A 15 6.79 4.95 -0.73
N LEU A 16 7.06 4.96 0.57
CA LEU A 16 6.33 4.23 1.60
C LEU A 16 5.79 5.23 2.62
N ARG A 17 4.47 5.27 2.78
CA ARG A 17 3.79 6.10 3.78
C ARG A 17 3.03 5.21 4.76
N PRO A 18 3.37 5.24 6.06
CA PRO A 18 2.54 4.63 7.08
C PRO A 18 1.19 5.36 7.15
N VAL A 19 0.09 4.61 7.10
CA VAL A 19 -1.27 5.16 7.18
C VAL A 19 -1.90 4.72 8.49
N ILE A 20 -2.38 5.69 9.27
CA ILE A 20 -3.06 5.42 10.54
C ILE A 20 -4.56 5.29 10.26
N THR A 21 -5.10 4.12 10.56
CA THR A 21 -6.51 3.74 10.46
C THR A 21 -7.07 3.49 11.86
N GLU A 22 -8.38 3.35 11.98
CA GLU A 22 -9.07 3.14 13.26
C GLU A 22 -8.60 1.86 13.98
N ARG A 23 -8.28 0.80 13.22
CA ARG A 23 -7.80 -0.48 13.76
C ARG A 23 -6.29 -0.65 13.73
N THR A 24 -5.54 0.42 13.45
CA THR A 24 -4.08 0.39 13.55
C THR A 24 -3.67 0.17 15.00
N ILE A 25 -2.99 -0.94 15.28
CA ILE A 25 -2.40 -1.16 16.60
C ILE A 25 -1.26 -0.15 16.76
N ALA A 26 -1.40 0.73 17.74
CA ALA A 26 -0.53 1.89 17.96
C ALA A 26 0.90 1.49 18.41
N ALA A 27 1.68 0.92 17.51
CA ALA A 27 3.13 0.92 17.60
C ALA A 27 3.65 2.19 16.93
N ARG A 28 4.48 2.96 17.63
CA ARG A 28 5.13 4.15 17.06
C ARG A 28 5.99 3.70 15.87
N VAL A 29 5.61 4.10 14.66
CA VAL A 29 6.37 3.78 13.46
C VAL A 29 7.73 4.47 13.54
N ASN A 30 8.79 3.70 13.63
CA ASN A 30 10.15 4.20 13.62
C ASN A 30 10.61 4.42 12.17
N THR A 31 10.34 5.61 11.63
CA THR A 31 10.69 5.96 10.24
C THR A 31 12.19 5.90 9.97
N ALA A 32 13.04 6.18 10.96
CA ALA A 32 14.49 6.05 10.82
C ALA A 32 14.91 4.58 10.61
N ARG A 33 14.31 3.64 11.35
CA ARG A 33 14.51 2.20 11.13
C ARG A 33 14.03 1.77 9.76
N LEU A 34 12.84 2.21 9.33
CA LEU A 34 12.33 1.87 7.99
C LEU A 34 13.23 2.41 6.89
N LYS A 35 13.80 3.61 7.07
CA LYS A 35 14.76 4.18 6.13
C LYS A 35 16.03 3.35 6.04
N ALA A 36 16.58 2.89 7.16
CA ALA A 36 17.75 2.01 7.15
C ALA A 36 17.48 0.70 6.38
N ILE A 37 16.32 0.07 6.63
CA ILE A 37 15.90 -1.15 5.92
C ILE A 37 15.73 -0.89 4.41
N ALA A 38 15.15 0.24 4.03
CA ALA A 38 14.99 0.60 2.63
C ALA A 38 16.32 0.87 1.92
N VAL A 39 17.31 1.47 2.60
CA VAL A 39 18.66 1.66 2.06
C VAL A 39 19.32 0.29 1.81
N GLU A 40 19.35 -0.57 2.83
CA GLU A 40 19.93 -1.91 2.72
C GLU A 40 19.26 -2.72 1.61
N ALA A 41 17.93 -2.70 1.54
CA ALA A 41 17.18 -3.41 0.50
C ALA A 41 17.47 -2.86 -0.90
N ALA A 42 17.59 -1.53 -1.06
CA ALA A 42 17.94 -0.93 -2.34
C ALA A 42 19.35 -1.32 -2.78
N GLU A 43 20.33 -1.34 -1.87
CA GLU A 43 21.70 -1.78 -2.15
C GLU A 43 21.74 -3.25 -2.58
N GLN A 44 21.06 -4.14 -1.84
CA GLN A 44 21.02 -5.58 -2.13
C GLN A 44 20.24 -5.93 -3.41
N SER A 45 19.34 -5.05 -3.85
CA SER A 45 18.56 -5.22 -5.08
C SER A 45 19.08 -4.38 -6.25
N GLU A 46 20.26 -3.79 -6.11
CA GLU A 46 20.92 -2.96 -7.14
C GLU A 46 20.04 -1.80 -7.64
N ARG A 47 19.16 -1.29 -6.79
CA ARG A 47 18.30 -0.14 -7.12
C ARG A 47 19.08 1.16 -7.04
N LEU A 48 18.96 1.98 -8.08
CA LEU A 48 19.54 3.33 -8.09
C LEU A 48 18.80 4.33 -7.17
N ILE A 49 17.57 4.01 -6.76
CA ILE A 49 16.70 4.91 -6.01
C ILE A 49 16.20 4.19 -4.76
N VAL A 50 16.53 4.77 -3.60
CA VAL A 50 15.94 4.40 -2.30
C VAL A 50 14.56 5.04 -2.19
N PRO A 51 13.50 4.29 -1.85
CA PRO A 51 12.17 4.86 -1.71
C PRO A 51 12.10 5.88 -0.56
N GLU A 52 11.29 6.92 -0.75
CA GLU A 52 11.04 7.91 0.29
C GLU A 52 10.21 7.28 1.43
N ILE A 53 10.72 7.32 2.66
CA ILE A 53 9.94 6.95 3.85
C ILE A 53 9.25 8.21 4.40
N GLN A 54 7.94 8.28 4.20
CA GLN A 54 7.14 9.45 4.55
C GLN A 54 6.63 9.36 6.00
N ALA A 55 6.31 10.52 6.58
CA ALA A 55 5.74 10.58 7.93
C ALA A 55 4.36 9.88 7.98
N PRO A 56 4.00 9.27 9.12
CA PRO A 56 2.67 8.69 9.30
C PRO A 56 1.57 9.71 9.06
N LEU A 57 0.49 9.31 8.38
CA LEU A 57 -0.65 10.17 8.09
C LEU A 57 -1.96 9.43 8.37
N PRO A 58 -2.98 10.06 9.01
CA PRO A 58 -4.30 9.46 9.13
C PRO A 58 -4.93 9.19 7.75
N LEU A 59 -5.73 8.13 7.63
CA LEU A 59 -6.40 7.76 6.37
C LEU A 59 -7.19 8.94 5.76
N ALA A 60 -7.92 9.70 6.59
CA ALA A 60 -8.64 10.88 6.14
C ALA A 60 -7.72 11.94 5.51
N GLY A 61 -6.54 12.16 6.09
CA GLY A 61 -5.53 13.08 5.55
C GLY A 61 -4.90 12.55 4.26
N LEU A 62 -4.68 11.24 4.16
CA LEU A 62 -4.21 10.61 2.92
C LEU A 62 -5.20 10.87 1.79
N LEU A 63 -6.49 10.57 2.01
CA LEU A 63 -7.53 10.75 0.99
C LEU A 63 -7.64 12.22 0.58
N ALA A 64 -7.68 13.15 1.54
CA ALA A 64 -7.77 14.58 1.24
C ALA A 64 -6.57 15.14 0.43
N SER A 65 -5.39 14.52 0.54
CA SER A 65 -4.16 14.99 -0.11
C SER A 65 -3.76 14.14 -1.32
N TRP A 66 -4.54 13.10 -1.66
CA TRP A 66 -4.16 12.18 -2.72
C TRP A 66 -4.29 12.85 -4.10
N PRO A 67 -3.27 12.74 -4.98
CA PRO A 67 -3.30 13.41 -6.28
C PRO A 67 -4.48 12.98 -7.15
N ALA A 68 -5.18 13.96 -7.74
CA ALA A 68 -6.18 13.69 -8.76
C ALA A 68 -5.54 12.98 -9.97
N GLY A 69 -6.24 12.00 -10.53
CA GLY A 69 -5.77 11.24 -11.70
C GLY A 69 -4.73 10.15 -11.40
N ARG A 70 -4.29 9.99 -10.14
CA ARG A 70 -3.45 8.86 -9.71
C ARG A 70 -4.30 7.82 -9.01
N THR A 71 -4.42 6.61 -9.54
CA THR A 71 -5.21 5.55 -8.89
C THR A 71 -4.58 5.10 -7.57
N LEU A 72 -5.37 5.04 -6.50
CA LEU A 72 -5.04 4.37 -5.24
C LEU A 72 -5.83 3.06 -5.17
N TYR A 73 -5.16 1.93 -5.35
CA TYR A 73 -5.77 0.62 -5.17
C TYR A 73 -5.87 0.30 -3.68
N ALA A 74 -7.09 0.19 -3.16
CA ALA A 74 -7.33 -0.24 -1.78
C ALA A 74 -7.57 -1.75 -1.76
N ALA A 75 -6.61 -2.51 -1.21
CA ALA A 75 -6.74 -3.95 -1.06
C ALA A 75 -7.74 -4.25 0.07
N VAL A 76 -8.92 -4.74 -0.30
CA VAL A 76 -9.99 -5.08 0.64
C VAL A 76 -10.15 -6.60 0.72
N GLU A 77 -10.17 -7.12 1.95
CA GLU A 77 -10.24 -8.56 2.22
C GLU A 77 -11.67 -9.11 2.17
N ARG A 78 -12.67 -8.23 2.26
CA ARG A 78 -14.08 -8.58 2.45
C ARG A 78 -14.96 -7.78 1.48
N GLY A 79 -16.00 -8.44 0.98
CA GLY A 79 -16.96 -7.85 0.04
C GLY A 79 -16.62 -8.13 -1.44
N PRO A 80 -17.57 -7.86 -2.35
CA PRO A 80 -17.35 -8.03 -3.78
C PRO A 80 -16.45 -6.89 -4.30
N ALA A 81 -15.14 -7.12 -4.28
CA ALA A 81 -14.19 -6.26 -4.97
C ALA A 81 -13.66 -6.96 -6.22
N PRO A 82 -13.54 -6.26 -7.36
CA PRO A 82 -12.94 -6.84 -8.55
C PRO A 82 -11.47 -7.20 -8.28
N PRO A 83 -10.91 -8.19 -8.99
CA PRO A 83 -9.48 -8.44 -8.93
C PRO A 83 -8.68 -7.17 -9.23
N LEU A 84 -7.56 -6.98 -8.55
CA LEU A 84 -6.65 -5.87 -8.83
C LEU A 84 -6.19 -5.95 -10.30
N ALA A 85 -6.61 -4.97 -11.10
CA ALA A 85 -6.26 -4.83 -12.50
C ALA A 85 -5.36 -3.59 -12.66
N PRO A 86 -4.03 -3.78 -12.83
CA PRO A 86 -3.10 -2.66 -12.93
C PRO A 86 -3.29 -1.89 -14.25
N THR A 87 -3.05 -0.58 -14.19
CA THR A 87 -2.91 0.26 -15.40
C THR A 87 -1.42 0.55 -15.64
N SER A 88 -1.08 1.06 -16.83
CA SER A 88 0.28 1.51 -17.13
C SER A 88 0.66 2.84 -16.46
N ALA A 89 -0.28 3.50 -15.78
CA ALA A 89 -0.06 4.76 -15.10
C ALA A 89 0.51 4.56 -13.68
N PRO A 90 1.27 5.53 -13.14
CA PRO A 90 1.67 5.50 -11.74
C PRO A 90 0.47 5.33 -10.81
N ALA A 91 0.57 4.43 -9.85
CA ALA A 91 -0.49 4.13 -8.89
C ALA A 91 0.04 4.11 -7.46
N GLY A 92 -0.88 3.99 -6.50
CA GLY A 92 -0.60 3.64 -5.12
C GLY A 92 -1.31 2.34 -4.74
N LEU A 93 -0.78 1.66 -3.72
CA LEU A 93 -1.43 0.52 -3.07
C LEU A 93 -1.66 0.89 -1.60
N LEU A 94 -2.89 0.77 -1.14
CA LEU A 94 -3.28 0.91 0.26
C LEU A 94 -3.66 -0.47 0.81
N VAL A 95 -2.99 -0.88 1.88
CA VAL A 95 -3.25 -2.13 2.60
C VAL A 95 -3.66 -1.78 4.02
N GLY A 96 -4.75 -2.39 4.49
CA GLY A 96 -5.26 -2.18 5.85
C GLY A 96 -4.37 -2.81 6.93
N PRO A 97 -4.59 -2.47 8.20
CA PRO A 97 -3.93 -3.13 9.33
C PRO A 97 -4.43 -4.57 9.50
N GLU A 98 -3.88 -5.30 10.47
CA GLU A 98 -4.30 -6.67 10.81
C GLU A 98 -5.79 -6.79 11.15
N GLY A 99 -6.40 -5.72 11.68
CA GLY A 99 -7.84 -5.66 11.95
C GLY A 99 -8.70 -5.32 10.73
N GLY A 100 -8.10 -5.09 9.56
CA GLY A 100 -8.76 -4.56 8.37
C GLY A 100 -9.29 -3.14 8.54
N PHE A 101 -9.98 -2.64 7.51
CA PHE A 101 -10.69 -1.36 7.56
C PHE A 101 -12.03 -1.50 8.29
N THR A 102 -12.49 -0.42 8.93
CA THR A 102 -13.87 -0.35 9.45
C THR A 102 -14.86 -0.08 8.32
N ASP A 103 -16.15 -0.36 8.56
CA ASP A 103 -17.19 -0.10 7.56
C ASP A 103 -17.18 1.36 7.12
N ARG A 104 -16.97 2.30 8.05
CA ARG A 104 -16.83 3.74 7.78
C ARG A 104 -15.63 4.06 6.87
N GLU A 105 -14.51 3.38 7.07
CA GLU A 105 -13.30 3.57 6.26
C GLU A 105 -13.49 2.98 4.86
N LEU A 106 -14.08 1.78 4.74
CA LEU A 106 -14.43 1.17 3.45
C LEU A 106 -15.38 2.08 2.65
N ASP A 107 -16.36 2.65 3.33
CA ASP A 107 -17.29 3.62 2.79
C ASP A 107 -16.61 4.90 2.27
N ALA A 108 -15.64 5.42 3.02
CA ALA A 108 -14.85 6.59 2.61
C ALA A 108 -13.95 6.28 1.41
N LEU A 109 -13.34 5.09 1.40
CA LEU A 109 -12.54 4.59 0.27
C LEU A 109 -13.40 4.45 -0.99
N ALA A 110 -14.58 3.84 -0.87
CA ALA A 110 -15.49 3.63 -2.00
C ALA A 110 -16.03 4.93 -2.62
N ARG A 111 -16.16 6.00 -1.82
CA ARG A 111 -16.63 7.31 -2.28
C ARG A 111 -15.54 8.20 -2.89
N HIS A 112 -14.27 7.84 -2.73
CA HIS A 112 -13.18 8.69 -3.19
C HIS A 112 -12.87 8.46 -4.68
N THR A 113 -12.88 9.54 -5.48
CA THR A 113 -12.79 9.46 -6.96
C THR A 113 -11.50 8.83 -7.48
N SER A 114 -10.40 8.93 -6.74
CA SER A 114 -9.12 8.34 -7.11
C SER A 114 -8.89 6.95 -6.53
N VAL A 115 -9.82 6.40 -5.74
CA VAL A 115 -9.66 5.09 -5.10
C VAL A 115 -10.37 4.02 -5.91
N SER A 116 -9.67 2.91 -6.14
CA SER A 116 -10.25 1.69 -6.68
C SER A 116 -10.14 0.60 -5.63
N VAL A 117 -11.26 0.13 -5.09
CA VAL A 117 -11.26 -1.06 -4.22
C VAL A 117 -10.93 -2.30 -5.05
N ALA A 118 -10.08 -3.17 -4.53
CA ALA A 118 -9.60 -4.35 -5.25
C ALA A 118 -9.42 -5.56 -4.33
N SER A 119 -9.69 -6.74 -4.87
CA SER A 119 -9.38 -8.03 -4.26
C SER A 119 -8.01 -8.53 -4.72
N LEU A 120 -7.28 -9.18 -3.81
CA LEU A 120 -6.03 -9.90 -4.08
C LEU A 120 -6.24 -11.42 -4.20
N GLY A 121 -7.48 -11.85 -4.44
CA GLY A 121 -7.89 -13.24 -4.56
C GLY A 121 -8.85 -13.70 -3.46
N PRO A 122 -9.17 -15.00 -3.41
CA PRO A 122 -10.25 -15.52 -2.56
C PRO A 122 -9.87 -15.72 -1.09
N ARG A 123 -8.61 -15.46 -0.72
CA ARG A 123 -8.07 -15.72 0.62
C ARG A 123 -7.76 -14.40 1.31
N ILE A 124 -8.04 -14.38 2.61
CA ILE A 124 -7.60 -13.30 3.49
C ILE A 124 -6.07 -13.41 3.61
N LEU A 125 -5.37 -12.36 3.22
CA LEU A 125 -3.91 -12.27 3.28
C LEU A 125 -3.54 -11.40 4.48
N ARG A 126 -2.48 -11.78 5.20
CA ARG A 126 -1.90 -10.85 6.19
C ARG A 126 -1.41 -9.58 5.49
N ALA A 127 -1.42 -8.45 6.19
CA ALA A 127 -1.05 -7.14 5.63
C ALA A 127 0.29 -7.16 4.86
N GLU A 128 1.32 -7.81 5.40
CA GLU A 128 2.62 -7.93 4.72
C GLU A 128 2.52 -8.73 3.42
N THR A 129 1.78 -9.85 3.42
CA THR A 129 1.55 -10.66 2.22
C THR A 129 0.70 -9.91 1.19
N ALA A 130 -0.33 -9.20 1.63
CA ALA A 130 -1.18 -8.37 0.76
C ALA A 130 -0.37 -7.26 0.08
N ALA A 131 0.52 -6.59 0.81
CA ALA A 131 1.41 -5.58 0.24
C ALA A 131 2.34 -6.16 -0.82
N ILE A 132 3.00 -7.28 -0.52
CA ILE A 132 3.91 -7.95 -1.46
C ILE A 132 3.18 -8.41 -2.71
N ALA A 133 2.04 -9.11 -2.55
CA ALA A 133 1.25 -9.63 -3.67
C ALA A 133 0.67 -8.50 -4.52
N GLY A 134 0.09 -7.47 -3.88
CA GLY A 134 -0.48 -6.33 -4.58
C GLY A 134 0.58 -5.54 -5.36
N LEU A 135 1.76 -5.31 -4.78
CA LEU A 135 2.86 -4.66 -5.48
C LEU A 135 3.38 -5.49 -6.66
N ALA A 136 3.52 -6.81 -6.50
CA ALA A 136 3.90 -7.69 -7.59
C ALA A 136 2.88 -7.65 -8.75
N LEU A 137 1.58 -7.64 -8.44
CA LEU A 137 0.53 -7.48 -9.45
C LEU A 137 0.59 -6.11 -10.14
N LEU A 138 0.89 -5.03 -9.40
CA LEU A 138 1.04 -3.69 -9.97
C LEU A 138 2.27 -3.55 -10.89
N GLN A 139 3.31 -4.35 -10.66
CA GLN A 139 4.52 -4.37 -11.49
C GLN A 139 4.46 -5.39 -12.64
N ALA A 140 3.46 -6.28 -12.66
CA ALA A 140 3.37 -7.31 -13.67
C ALA A 140 3.22 -6.68 -15.06
N PRO A 141 4.15 -6.94 -16.01
CA PRO A 141 4.03 -6.42 -17.36
C PRO A 141 2.80 -7.04 -18.03
N GLY A 142 1.81 -6.20 -18.34
CA GLY A 142 0.65 -6.59 -19.14
C GLY A 142 -0.56 -7.05 -18.35
N GLY A 143 -1.22 -6.13 -17.64
CA GLY A 143 -2.67 -6.20 -17.50
C GLY A 143 -3.34 -6.09 -18.88
N ARG A 144 -3.37 -7.19 -19.62
CA ARG A 144 -4.23 -7.43 -20.78
C ARG A 144 -4.93 -8.77 -20.58
#